data_AF-A0A1F6QQE1-F1
#
_entry.id   AF-A0A1F6QQE1-F1
#
_cell.length_a   1.000
_cell.length_b   1.000
_cell.length_c   1.000
_cell.angle_alpha   90.00
_cell.angle_beta   90.00
_cell.angle_gamma   90.00
#
_symmetry.space_group_name_H-M   'P 1'
#
loop_
_entity.id
_entity.type
_entity.pdbx_description
1 polymer ?
#
loop_
_entity_poly.entity_id
_entity_poly.type
_entity_poly.pdbx_seq_one_letter_code
_entity_poly.pdbx_strand_id
1 'polypeptide(L)'
;MPDREKIKNAVKKKDGWWASIFSGQIANTFLIFICDVKWITPNCVTTSSLFLCIIAGAFISAGLPIFLVIGAVLIQLVFILDCLDGQLARYREQSSNFGAWYDRVTDRIKDFLIYFSIAFGHYRIYEDWKIWPLTMTSLFFVYLFDYYVNQDIKLEAADRKEKSKAKKTVLIRALNLVFSLGEKIYKSIPILQFHIGEQYLLISIFLFFNQTRLLCYLIITLGIFYSIYWPVSKYHGRKPV
;
A
#
# COMPACT_ATOMS: atom_id res chain seq x y z
N MET A 1 25.32 20.75 -6.49
CA MET A 1 24.12 20.64 -5.65
C MET A 1 23.10 19.83 -6.42
N PRO A 2 22.43 18.85 -5.80
CA PRO A 2 21.43 18.04 -6.47
C PRO A 2 20.24 18.90 -6.92
N ASP A 3 19.71 18.59 -8.10
CA ASP A 3 18.64 19.35 -8.74
C ASP A 3 17.33 19.18 -7.97
N ARG A 4 16.96 20.23 -7.22
CA ARG A 4 15.79 20.23 -6.33
C ARG A 4 14.47 20.14 -7.11
N GLU A 5 14.41 20.59 -8.36
CA GLU A 5 13.20 20.44 -9.18
C GLU A 5 13.04 19.00 -9.68
N LYS A 6 14.14 18.36 -10.11
CA LYS A 6 14.11 16.93 -10.45
C LYS A 6 13.70 16.06 -9.27
N ILE A 7 14.17 16.36 -8.05
CA ILE A 7 13.78 15.63 -6.83
C ILE A 7 12.28 15.79 -6.54
N LYS A 8 11.73 17.01 -6.63
CA LYS A 8 10.29 17.22 -6.43
C LYS A 8 9.44 16.49 -7.47
N ASN A 9 9.90 16.46 -8.72
CA ASN A 9 9.23 15.75 -9.81
C ASN A 9 9.38 14.21 -9.73
N ALA A 10 10.35 13.71 -8.97
CA ALA A 10 10.53 12.28 -8.72
C ALA A 10 9.47 11.71 -7.76
N VAL A 11 8.69 12.54 -7.04
CA VAL A 11 7.53 12.05 -6.27
C VAL A 11 6.39 11.70 -7.22
N LYS A 12 5.88 10.49 -7.11
CA LYS A 12 4.74 10.05 -7.92
C LYS A 12 3.47 10.77 -7.45
N LYS A 13 2.89 11.60 -8.33
CA LYS A 13 1.71 12.46 -8.07
C LYS A 13 0.43 11.71 -7.64
N LYS A 14 0.40 10.38 -7.70
CA LYS A 14 -0.79 9.53 -7.51
C LYS A 14 -0.62 8.48 -6.39
N ASP A 15 0.36 8.64 -5.50
CA ASP A 15 0.45 7.74 -4.35
C ASP A 15 -0.51 8.22 -3.24
N GLY A 16 -1.02 7.28 -2.44
CA GLY A 16 -2.00 7.54 -1.38
C GLY A 16 -1.57 8.67 -0.44
N TRP A 17 -2.53 9.26 0.28
CA TRP A 17 -2.31 10.50 1.02
C TRP A 17 -1.15 10.41 2.02
N TRP A 18 -0.96 9.27 2.69
CA TRP A 18 0.16 9.05 3.62
C TRP A 18 1.53 9.07 2.94
N ALA A 19 1.62 8.47 1.75
CA ALA A 19 2.84 8.50 0.95
C ALA A 19 3.16 9.91 0.46
N SER A 20 2.13 10.66 0.03
CA SER A 20 2.28 12.01 -0.49
C SER A 20 2.67 13.04 0.60
N ILE A 21 2.07 12.93 1.80
CA ILE A 21 2.25 13.91 2.86
C ILE A 21 3.47 13.61 3.73
N PHE A 22 3.72 12.34 4.05
CA PHE A 22 4.75 11.99 5.04
C PHE A 22 5.89 11.22 4.41
N SER A 23 5.63 9.99 3.97
CA SER A 23 6.68 9.02 3.65
C SER A 23 7.51 9.45 2.43
N GLY A 24 6.86 9.99 1.40
CA GLY A 24 7.51 10.51 0.19
C GLY A 24 8.31 11.79 0.40
N GLN A 25 7.89 12.65 1.35
CA GLN A 25 8.64 13.86 1.70
C GLN A 25 9.92 13.52 2.48
N ILE A 26 9.82 12.55 3.39
CA ILE A 26 10.97 12.05 4.12
C ILE A 26 11.92 11.32 3.16
N ALA A 27 11.39 10.48 2.27
CA ALA A 27 12.17 9.81 1.23
C ALA A 27 12.93 10.82 0.35
N ASN A 28 12.31 11.94 -0.05
CA ASN A 28 13.01 13.00 -0.78
C ASN A 28 14.18 13.60 0.00
N THR A 29 14.04 13.73 1.31
CA THR A 29 15.12 14.25 2.16
C THR A 29 16.30 13.29 2.14
N PHE A 30 16.05 11.98 2.26
CA PHE A 30 17.09 10.96 2.10
C PHE A 30 17.67 10.92 0.68
N LEU A 31 16.83 11.15 -0.34
CA LEU A 31 17.25 11.19 -1.73
C LEU A 31 18.31 12.25 -1.97
N ILE A 32 18.21 13.44 -1.36
CA ILE A 32 19.21 14.51 -1.47
C ILE A 32 20.61 14.04 -1.05
N PHE A 33 20.70 13.15 -0.04
CA PHE A 33 21.98 12.63 0.46
C PHE A 33 22.52 11.48 -0.40
N ILE A 34 21.63 10.70 -1.00
CA ILE A 34 21.98 9.44 -1.67
C ILE A 34 22.08 9.61 -3.19
N CYS A 35 21.47 10.65 -3.77
CA CYS A 35 21.30 10.81 -5.22
C CYS A 35 22.63 10.88 -5.99
N ASP A 36 23.69 11.41 -5.39
CA ASP A 36 25.01 11.56 -6.01
C ASP A 36 25.93 10.33 -5.80
N VAL A 37 25.51 9.38 -4.96
CA VAL A 37 26.29 8.19 -4.61
C VAL A 37 26.11 7.09 -5.65
N LYS A 38 27.06 6.98 -6.60
CA LYS A 38 26.94 6.11 -7.79
C LYS A 38 26.75 4.62 -7.51
N TRP A 39 27.28 4.09 -6.40
CA TRP A 39 27.17 2.67 -6.07
C TRP A 39 25.83 2.28 -5.46
N ILE A 40 25.03 3.24 -4.97
CA ILE A 40 23.69 2.96 -4.44
C ILE A 40 22.72 2.89 -5.63
N THR A 41 22.32 1.68 -6.02
CA THR A 41 21.34 1.45 -7.08
C THR A 41 19.91 1.40 -6.50
N PRO A 42 18.86 1.67 -7.30
CA PRO A 42 17.47 1.50 -6.85
C PRO A 42 17.21 0.11 -6.26
N ASN A 43 17.65 -0.95 -6.96
CA ASN A 43 17.49 -2.33 -6.48
C ASN A 43 18.22 -2.57 -5.15
N CYS A 44 19.37 -1.94 -4.89
CA CYS A 44 20.06 -2.04 -3.61
C CYS A 44 19.23 -1.41 -2.47
N VAL A 45 18.54 -0.30 -2.74
CA VAL A 45 17.60 0.32 -1.79
C VAL A 45 16.40 -0.61 -1.54
N THR A 46 15.82 -1.20 -2.58
CA THR A 46 14.75 -2.22 -2.47
C THR A 46 15.20 -3.42 -1.63
N THR A 47 16.40 -3.97 -1.87
CA THR A 47 16.93 -5.09 -1.07
C THR A 47 17.17 -4.67 0.38
N SER A 48 17.60 -3.42 0.61
CA SER A 48 17.80 -2.88 1.95
C SER A 48 16.48 -2.72 2.71
N SER A 49 15.40 -2.31 2.03
CA SER A 49 14.07 -2.21 2.62
C SER A 49 13.53 -3.59 3.02
N LEU A 50 13.77 -4.62 2.19
CA LEU A 50 13.45 -6.01 2.50
C LEU A 50 14.21 -6.52 3.74
N PHE A 51 15.52 -6.26 3.83
CA PHE A 51 16.31 -6.66 4.99
C PHE A 51 15.84 -5.97 6.27
N LEU A 52 15.53 -4.67 6.19
CA LEU A 52 14.96 -3.91 7.29
C LEU A 52 13.60 -4.47 7.72
N CYS A 53 12.79 -4.96 6.78
CA CYS A 53 11.50 -5.61 7.07
C CYS A 53 11.69 -6.92 7.83
N ILE A 54 12.72 -7.71 7.53
CA ILE A 54 13.06 -8.92 8.30
C ILE A 54 13.41 -8.54 9.75
N ILE A 55 14.22 -7.49 9.94
CA ILE A 55 14.56 -6.98 11.28
C ILE A 55 13.29 -6.51 12.02
N ALA A 56 12.43 -5.74 11.35
CA ALA A 56 11.15 -5.31 11.91
C ALA A 56 10.28 -6.51 12.33
N GLY A 57 10.20 -7.52 11.47
CA GLY A 57 9.48 -8.77 11.73
C GLY A 57 10.03 -9.53 12.94
N ALA A 58 11.35 -9.55 13.15
CA ALA A 58 11.96 -10.15 14.33
C ALA A 58 11.53 -9.45 15.63
N PHE A 59 11.49 -8.12 15.65
CA PHE A 59 10.98 -7.35 16.78
C PHE A 59 9.48 -7.58 17.01
N ILE A 60 8.67 -7.56 15.95
CA ILE A 60 7.22 -7.79 16.06
C ILE A 60 6.95 -9.20 16.58
N SER A 61 7.71 -10.19 16.12
CA SER A 61 7.64 -11.60 16.53
C SER A 61 7.98 -11.82 18.01
N ALA A 62 8.64 -10.86 18.67
CA ALA A 62 8.86 -10.93 20.11
C ALA A 62 7.56 -10.70 20.92
N GLY A 63 6.58 -10.01 20.34
CA GLY A 63 5.23 -9.82 20.89
C GLY A 63 5.12 -8.89 22.10
N LEU A 64 6.22 -8.51 22.74
CA LEU A 64 6.20 -7.58 23.88
C LEU A 64 5.95 -6.14 23.43
N PRO A 65 5.23 -5.31 24.23
CA PRO A 65 4.83 -3.96 23.84
C PRO A 65 5.98 -3.08 23.32
N ILE A 66 7.12 -3.09 24.00
CA ILE A 66 8.29 -2.29 23.60
C ILE A 66 8.83 -2.70 22.22
N PHE A 67 8.85 -4.00 21.93
CA PHE A 67 9.33 -4.51 20.65
C PHE A 67 8.31 -4.29 19.53
N LEU A 68 7.00 -4.28 19.84
CA LEU A 68 5.96 -3.89 18.89
C LEU A 68 6.08 -2.41 18.50
N VAL A 69 6.39 -1.53 19.45
CA VAL A 69 6.65 -0.10 19.17
C VAL A 69 7.87 0.06 18.26
N ILE A 70 8.97 -0.65 18.56
CA ILE A 70 10.17 -0.65 17.69
C ILE A 70 9.81 -1.17 16.30
N GLY A 71 9.07 -2.28 16.22
CA GLY A 71 8.57 -2.84 14.97
C GLY A 71 7.71 -1.87 14.16
N ALA A 72 6.82 -1.13 14.81
CA ALA A 72 5.98 -0.11 14.18
C ALA A 72 6.83 1.00 13.55
N VAL A 73 7.83 1.51 14.27
CA VAL A 73 8.74 2.54 13.75
C VAL A 73 9.55 1.98 12.56
N LEU A 74 10.04 0.75 12.68
CA LEU A 74 10.81 0.11 11.60
C LEU A 74 9.97 -0.14 10.35
N ILE A 75 8.70 -0.57 10.47
CA ILE A 75 7.78 -0.72 9.33
C ILE A 75 7.60 0.61 8.58
N GLN A 76 7.49 1.73 9.32
CA GLN A 76 7.40 3.03 8.68
C GLN A 76 8.69 3.41 7.95
N LEU A 77 9.86 3.04 8.48
CA LEU A 77 11.14 3.20 7.80
C LEU A 77 11.26 2.31 6.55
N VAL A 78 10.78 1.06 6.61
CA VAL A 78 10.69 0.16 5.45
C VAL A 78 9.91 0.84 4.33
N PHE A 79 8.74 1.41 4.63
CA PHE A 79 7.92 2.09 3.64
C PHE A 79 8.57 3.37 3.08
N ILE A 80 9.34 4.10 3.89
CA ILE A 80 10.10 5.26 3.41
C ILE A 80 11.18 4.83 2.41
N LEU A 81 11.90 3.74 2.68
CA LEU A 81 12.91 3.21 1.75
C LEU A 81 12.29 2.71 0.43
N ASP A 82 11.07 2.19 0.50
CA ASP A 82 10.24 1.80 -0.66
C ASP A 82 9.74 2.97 -1.50
N CYS A 83 9.60 4.14 -0.88
CA CYS A 83 9.34 5.35 -1.65
C CYS A 83 10.65 5.83 -2.31
N LEU A 84 11.76 5.67 -1.59
CA LEU A 84 13.07 6.18 -1.99
C LEU A 84 13.64 5.46 -3.21
N ASP A 85 13.50 4.13 -3.34
CA ASP A 85 14.02 3.39 -4.49
C ASP A 85 13.37 3.82 -5.81
N GLY A 86 12.04 3.98 -5.83
CA GLY A 86 11.27 4.44 -6.98
C GLY A 86 11.55 5.91 -7.29
N GLN A 87 11.74 6.75 -6.27
CA GLN A 87 12.17 8.14 -6.47
C GLN A 87 13.59 8.21 -7.05
N LEU A 88 14.51 7.38 -6.55
CA LEU A 88 15.89 7.31 -7.04
C LEU A 88 15.95 6.82 -8.49
N ALA A 89 15.16 5.80 -8.84
CA ALA A 89 15.05 5.30 -10.21
C ALA A 89 14.53 6.35 -11.19
N ARG A 90 13.55 7.18 -10.77
CA ARG A 90 13.03 8.30 -11.58
C ARG A 90 14.03 9.45 -11.68
N TYR A 91 14.68 9.82 -10.57
CA TYR A 91 15.69 10.88 -10.55
C TYR A 91 16.88 10.58 -11.46
N ARG A 92 17.36 9.32 -11.47
CA ARG A 92 18.49 8.89 -12.30
C ARG A 92 18.09 8.39 -13.69
N GLU A 93 16.81 8.40 -14.02
CA GLU A 93 16.28 7.84 -15.28
C GLU A 93 16.66 6.36 -15.48
N GLN A 94 16.84 5.61 -14.38
CA GLN A 94 17.23 4.19 -14.34
C GLN A 94 16.02 3.26 -14.13
N SER A 95 14.82 3.72 -14.51
CA SER A 95 13.61 2.89 -14.42
C SER A 95 13.71 1.70 -15.37
N SER A 96 13.52 0.48 -14.86
CA SER A 96 13.60 -0.75 -15.66
C SER A 96 12.43 -1.69 -15.38
N ASN A 97 12.06 -2.50 -16.38
CA ASN A 97 11.00 -3.51 -16.21
C ASN A 97 11.35 -4.55 -15.15
N PHE A 98 12.63 -4.93 -15.08
CA PHE A 98 13.12 -5.85 -14.04
C PHE A 98 13.02 -5.21 -12.65
N GLY A 99 13.45 -3.97 -12.46
CA GLY A 99 13.33 -3.26 -11.18
C GLY A 99 11.88 -3.14 -10.72
N ALA A 100 10.97 -2.76 -11.63
CA ALA A 100 9.53 -2.67 -11.33
C ALA A 100 8.85 -4.03 -11.06
N TRP A 101 9.43 -5.14 -11.54
CA TRP A 101 9.00 -6.48 -11.17
C TRP A 101 9.58 -6.89 -9.81
N TYR A 102 10.86 -6.62 -9.57
CA TYR A 102 11.56 -6.94 -8.33
C TYR A 102 10.90 -6.26 -7.13
N ASP A 103 10.67 -4.95 -7.23
CA ASP A 103 9.93 -4.12 -6.26
C ASP A 103 8.58 -4.75 -5.87
N ARG A 104 7.76 -5.09 -6.87
CA ARG A 104 6.46 -5.73 -6.67
C ARG A 104 6.55 -7.10 -6.00
N VAL A 105 7.58 -7.89 -6.28
CA VAL A 105 7.80 -9.19 -5.63
C VAL A 105 8.24 -8.98 -4.18
N THR A 106 9.17 -8.04 -3.94
CA THR A 106 9.62 -7.72 -2.59
C THR A 106 8.51 -7.17 -1.71
N ASP A 107 7.55 -6.42 -2.28
CA ASP A 107 6.33 -5.99 -1.59
C ASP A 107 5.52 -7.15 -1.06
N ARG A 108 5.26 -8.17 -1.89
CA ARG A 108 4.50 -9.35 -1.45
C ARG A 108 5.24 -10.15 -0.38
N ILE A 109 6.56 -10.21 -0.47
CA ILE A 109 7.38 -10.87 0.56
C ILE A 109 7.29 -10.07 1.86
N LYS A 110 7.41 -8.74 1.82
CA LYS A 110 7.29 -7.87 3.00
C LYS A 110 5.91 -7.98 3.65
N ASP A 111 4.84 -7.93 2.86
CA ASP A 111 3.46 -8.13 3.35
C ASP A 111 3.36 -9.46 4.12
N PHE A 112 3.77 -10.57 3.49
CA PHE A 112 3.76 -11.87 4.15
C PHE A 112 4.56 -11.88 5.45
N LEU A 113 5.79 -11.35 5.45
CA LEU A 113 6.67 -11.31 6.63
C LEU A 113 6.03 -10.51 7.78
N ILE A 114 5.40 -9.38 7.49
CA ILE A 114 4.73 -8.55 8.49
C ILE A 114 3.56 -9.32 9.13
N TYR A 115 2.63 -9.84 8.32
CA TYR A 115 1.47 -10.57 8.84
C TYR A 115 1.86 -11.86 9.58
N PHE A 116 2.86 -12.58 9.08
CA PHE A 116 3.41 -13.75 9.74
C PHE A 116 3.99 -13.38 11.11
N SER A 117 4.79 -12.31 11.18
CA SER A 117 5.40 -11.84 12.43
C SER A 117 4.36 -11.40 13.45
N ILE A 118 3.28 -10.74 13.01
CA ILE A 118 2.15 -10.36 13.86
C ILE A 118 1.46 -11.59 14.45
N ALA A 119 1.17 -12.59 13.60
CA ALA A 119 0.53 -13.83 14.01
C ALA A 119 1.39 -14.59 15.02
N PHE A 120 2.67 -14.78 14.70
CA PHE A 120 3.62 -15.49 15.53
C PHE A 120 3.86 -14.80 16.87
N GLY A 121 4.10 -13.48 16.86
CA GLY A 121 4.32 -12.70 18.08
C GLY A 121 3.10 -12.69 19.01
N HIS A 122 1.89 -12.55 18.45
CA HIS A 122 0.65 -12.62 19.24
C HIS A 122 0.43 -14.02 19.83
N TYR A 123 0.59 -15.07 19.01
CA TYR A 123 0.44 -16.45 19.46
C TYR A 123 1.42 -16.78 20.58
N ARG A 124 2.67 -16.32 20.49
CA ARG A 124 3.68 -16.56 21.54
C ARG A 124 3.33 -15.95 22.90
N ILE A 125 2.68 -14.78 22.91
CA ILE A 125 2.35 -14.06 24.15
C ILE A 125 1.04 -14.53 24.76
N TYR A 126 0.04 -14.80 23.93
CA TYR A 126 -1.33 -15.08 24.39
C TYR A 126 -1.77 -16.54 24.20
N GLU A 127 -0.95 -17.37 23.54
CA GLU A 127 -1.26 -18.76 23.16
C GLU A 127 -2.56 -18.91 22.34
N ASP A 128 -3.04 -17.82 21.74
CA ASP A 128 -4.29 -17.76 20.98
C ASP A 128 -4.05 -18.18 19.52
N TRP A 129 -4.27 -19.46 19.22
CA TRP A 129 -4.15 -19.99 17.85
C TRP A 129 -5.04 -19.27 16.82
N LYS A 130 -6.16 -18.66 17.24
CA LYS A 130 -7.13 -18.02 16.32
C LYS A 130 -6.53 -16.84 15.58
N ILE A 131 -5.41 -16.28 16.02
CA ILE A 131 -4.72 -15.20 15.33
C ILE A 131 -4.19 -15.63 13.95
N TRP A 132 -3.83 -16.90 13.77
CA TRP A 132 -3.33 -17.42 12.50
C TRP A 132 -4.36 -17.32 11.38
N PRO A 133 -5.55 -17.94 11.47
CA PRO A 133 -6.56 -17.77 10.43
C PRO A 133 -6.95 -16.30 10.26
N LEU A 134 -7.00 -15.50 11.34
CA LEU A 134 -7.37 -14.09 11.27
C LEU A 134 -6.37 -13.24 10.47
N THR A 135 -5.07 -13.42 10.70
CA THR A 135 -4.01 -12.73 9.95
C THR A 135 -3.93 -13.21 8.51
N MET A 136 -4.13 -14.50 8.24
CA MET A 136 -4.19 -15.03 6.87
C MET A 136 -5.40 -14.47 6.09
N THR A 137 -6.57 -14.36 6.72
CA THR A 137 -7.73 -13.71 6.10
C THR A 137 -7.47 -12.22 5.84
N SER A 138 -6.79 -11.53 6.76
CA SER A 138 -6.39 -10.13 6.57
C SER A 138 -5.45 -9.96 5.37
N LEU A 139 -4.42 -10.82 5.26
CA LEU A 139 -3.48 -10.81 4.14
C LEU A 139 -4.17 -11.08 2.81
N PHE A 140 -5.13 -12.01 2.78
CA PHE A 140 -5.95 -12.24 1.59
C PHE A 140 -6.67 -10.97 1.14
N PHE A 141 -7.30 -10.23 2.05
CA PHE A 141 -7.98 -8.99 1.71
C PHE A 141 -7.01 -7.90 1.24
N VAL A 142 -5.82 -7.78 1.85
CA VAL A 142 -4.75 -6.88 1.36
C VAL A 142 -4.38 -7.17 -0.09
N TYR A 143 -4.21 -8.44 -0.45
CA TYR A 143 -3.91 -8.83 -1.82
C TYR A 143 -5.09 -8.61 -2.77
N LEU A 144 -6.32 -8.81 -2.29
CA LEU A 144 -7.52 -8.51 -3.07
C LEU A 144 -7.64 -7.00 -3.36
N PHE A 145 -7.33 -6.14 -2.39
CA PHE A 145 -7.26 -4.69 -2.59
C PHE A 145 -6.24 -4.31 -3.65
N ASP A 146 -5.01 -4.83 -3.54
CA ASP A 146 -3.95 -4.58 -4.52
C ASP A 146 -4.36 -5.02 -5.93
N TYR A 147 -4.99 -6.19 -6.03
CA TYR A 147 -5.54 -6.71 -7.28
C TYR A 147 -6.56 -5.75 -7.91
N TYR A 148 -7.52 -5.25 -7.12
CA TYR A 148 -8.52 -4.30 -7.60
C TYR A 148 -7.93 -2.96 -8.01
N VAL A 149 -6.96 -2.42 -7.27
CA VAL A 149 -6.25 -1.19 -7.65
C VAL A 149 -5.53 -1.38 -8.98
N ASN A 150 -4.84 -2.50 -9.16
CA ASN A 150 -4.18 -2.82 -10.42
C ASN A 150 -5.18 -2.99 -11.58
N GLN A 151 -6.36 -3.54 -11.32
CA GLN A 151 -7.42 -3.66 -12.31
C GLN A 151 -8.00 -2.29 -12.67
N ASP A 152 -8.16 -1.39 -11.70
CA ASP A 152 -8.59 -0.02 -11.93
C ASP A 152 -7.64 0.76 -12.82
N ILE A 153 -6.32 0.61 -12.62
CA ILE A 153 -5.31 1.24 -13.47
C ILE A 153 -5.43 0.75 -14.91
N LYS A 154 -5.65 -0.55 -15.12
CA LYS A 154 -5.86 -1.14 -16.46
C LYS A 154 -7.15 -0.61 -17.10
N LEU A 155 -8.23 -0.55 -16.34
CA LEU A 155 -9.52 -0.03 -16.80
C LEU A 155 -9.44 1.47 -17.14
N GLU A 156 -8.75 2.29 -16.33
CA GLU A 156 -8.50 3.70 -16.64
C GLU A 156 -7.64 3.89 -17.91
N ALA A 157 -6.70 2.98 -18.17
CA ALA A 157 -5.90 2.98 -19.39
C ALA A 157 -6.72 2.58 -20.63
N ALA A 158 -7.68 1.65 -20.48
CA ALA A 158 -8.61 1.25 -21.53
C ALA A 158 -9.65 2.36 -21.83
N ASP A 159 -10.29 2.93 -20.81
CA ASP A 159 -11.26 4.03 -20.95
C ASP A 159 -10.63 5.27 -21.62
N ARG A 160 -9.34 5.56 -21.37
CA ARG A 160 -8.61 6.65 -22.05
C ARG A 160 -8.51 6.42 -23.56
N LYS A 161 -8.52 5.17 -24.02
CA LYS A 161 -8.57 4.82 -25.45
C LYS A 161 -10.00 4.84 -26.00
N GLU A 162 -11.00 4.61 -25.16
CA GLU A 162 -12.40 4.42 -25.56
C GLU A 162 -13.27 5.69 -25.52
N LYS A 163 -12.82 6.77 -24.86
CA LYS A 163 -13.49 8.10 -24.81
C LYS A 163 -13.73 8.80 -26.16
N SER A 164 -13.54 8.12 -27.29
CA SER A 164 -13.95 8.55 -28.64
C SER A 164 -15.41 8.23 -29.00
N LYS A 165 -16.17 7.37 -28.30
CA LYS A 165 -17.51 7.01 -28.77
C LYS A 165 -18.58 6.88 -27.67
N ALA A 166 -19.48 7.86 -27.73
CA ALA A 166 -20.92 7.80 -27.48
C ALA A 166 -21.48 7.52 -26.06
N LYS A 167 -22.05 8.61 -25.52
CA LYS A 167 -23.41 8.86 -25.01
C LYS A 167 -24.20 7.70 -24.34
N LYS A 168 -24.62 7.98 -23.11
CA LYS A 168 -25.29 7.08 -22.15
C LYS A 168 -26.81 7.33 -22.10
N THR A 169 -27.61 6.27 -22.10
CA THR A 169 -29.09 6.29 -22.05
C THR A 169 -29.63 6.05 -20.63
N VAL A 170 -30.90 6.44 -20.42
CA VAL A 170 -31.55 6.85 -19.17
C VAL A 170 -32.31 5.72 -18.44
N LEU A 171 -31.62 4.81 -17.74
CA LEU A 171 -32.31 3.86 -16.85
C LEU A 171 -31.69 3.75 -15.45
N ILE A 172 -31.16 4.87 -14.93
CA ILE A 172 -30.39 4.86 -13.69
C ILE A 172 -30.70 6.13 -12.89
N ARG A 173 -31.69 6.09 -11.97
CA ARG A 173 -31.96 7.21 -11.04
C ARG A 173 -31.88 6.79 -9.58
N ALA A 174 -32.54 5.71 -9.18
CA ALA A 174 -32.47 5.21 -7.81
C ALA A 174 -31.13 4.50 -7.50
N LEU A 175 -30.68 3.59 -8.37
CA LEU A 175 -29.34 2.98 -8.27
C LEU A 175 -28.25 4.05 -8.37
N ASN A 176 -28.40 5.00 -9.28
CA ASN A 176 -27.45 6.10 -9.46
C ASN A 176 -27.31 6.96 -8.21
N LEU A 177 -28.33 7.08 -7.38
CA LEU A 177 -28.25 7.88 -6.16
C LEU A 177 -27.40 7.17 -5.10
N VAL A 178 -27.60 5.87 -4.90
CA VAL A 178 -26.77 5.03 -4.01
C VAL A 178 -25.33 4.94 -4.51
N PHE A 179 -25.14 4.74 -5.83
CA PHE A 179 -23.80 4.69 -6.42
C PHE A 179 -23.12 6.06 -6.48
N SER A 180 -23.84 7.14 -6.74
CA SER A 180 -23.24 8.48 -6.70
C SER A 180 -22.91 8.92 -5.27
N LEU A 181 -23.70 8.52 -4.26
CA LEU A 181 -23.30 8.69 -2.86
C LEU A 181 -22.06 7.84 -2.56
N GLY A 182 -22.05 6.57 -2.94
CA GLY A 182 -20.92 5.66 -2.74
C GLY A 182 -19.63 6.19 -3.39
N GLU A 183 -19.70 6.63 -4.64
CA GLU A 183 -18.57 7.18 -5.39
C GLU A 183 -18.10 8.53 -4.79
N LYS A 184 -19.03 9.35 -4.32
CA LYS A 184 -18.73 10.61 -3.65
C LYS A 184 -18.10 10.37 -2.27
N ILE A 185 -18.59 9.41 -1.50
CA ILE A 185 -18.02 8.99 -0.21
C ILE A 185 -16.63 8.38 -0.42
N TYR A 186 -16.46 7.49 -1.39
CA TYR A 186 -15.18 6.88 -1.76
C TYR A 186 -14.14 7.91 -2.19
N LYS A 187 -14.54 8.93 -2.96
CA LYS A 187 -13.65 10.04 -3.33
C LYS A 187 -13.39 11.01 -2.18
N SER A 188 -14.31 11.12 -1.22
CA SER A 188 -14.22 12.09 -0.12
C SER A 188 -13.51 11.54 1.12
N ILE A 189 -13.44 10.21 1.28
CA ILE A 189 -12.76 9.58 2.42
C ILE A 189 -11.46 8.94 1.93
N PRO A 190 -10.29 9.57 2.17
CA PRO A 190 -9.00 9.07 1.69
C PRO A 190 -8.67 7.65 2.19
N ILE A 191 -9.05 7.34 3.44
CA ILE A 191 -8.88 6.03 4.09
C ILE A 191 -9.55 4.87 3.34
N LEU A 192 -10.61 5.15 2.56
CA LEU A 192 -11.32 4.13 1.79
C LEU A 192 -10.58 3.73 0.50
N GLN A 193 -9.59 4.52 0.08
CA GLN A 193 -8.75 4.18 -1.07
C GLN A 193 -7.67 3.16 -0.70
N PHE A 194 -7.38 3.00 0.60
CA PHE A 194 -6.60 1.91 1.20
C PHE A 194 -5.29 1.63 0.46
N HIS A 195 -4.60 2.70 0.08
CA HIS A 195 -3.31 2.63 -0.60
C HIS A 195 -2.25 1.97 0.28
N ILE A 196 -1.22 1.40 -0.33
CA ILE A 196 -0.10 0.70 0.33
C ILE A 196 0.41 1.49 1.55
N GLY A 197 0.68 2.79 1.42
CA GLY A 197 1.16 3.60 2.56
C GLY A 197 0.18 3.72 3.73
N GLU A 198 -1.12 3.75 3.47
CA GLU A 198 -2.16 3.81 4.51
C GLU A 198 -2.22 2.49 5.30
N GLN A 199 -1.95 1.37 4.62
CA GLN A 199 -1.87 0.04 5.26
C GLN A 199 -0.69 -0.02 6.22
N TYR A 200 0.50 0.44 5.80
CA TYR A 200 1.70 0.48 6.63
C TYR A 200 1.50 1.40 7.85
N LEU A 201 0.83 2.55 7.67
CA LEU A 201 0.44 3.43 8.78
C LEU A 201 -0.50 2.72 9.76
N LEU A 202 -1.55 2.08 9.24
CA LEU A 202 -2.53 1.38 10.05
C LEU A 202 -1.85 0.29 10.89
N ILE A 203 -1.05 -0.56 10.25
CA ILE A 203 -0.27 -1.61 10.93
C ILE A 203 0.58 -0.99 12.05
N SER A 204 1.31 0.09 11.76
CA SER A 204 2.17 0.77 12.73
C SER A 204 1.40 1.31 13.94
N ILE A 205 0.24 1.96 13.72
CA ILE A 205 -0.62 2.47 14.80
C ILE A 205 -1.10 1.34 15.70
N PHE A 206 -1.61 0.26 15.12
CA PHE A 206 -2.14 -0.85 15.90
C PHE A 206 -1.05 -1.63 16.64
N LEU A 207 0.15 -1.75 16.05
CA LEU A 207 1.31 -2.31 16.73
C LEU A 207 1.74 -1.44 17.92
N PHE A 208 1.75 -0.11 17.75
CA PHE A 208 2.09 0.83 18.81
C PHE A 208 1.20 0.68 20.05
N PHE A 209 -0.11 0.46 19.85
CA PHE A 209 -1.07 0.24 20.94
C PHE A 209 -1.21 -1.24 21.35
N ASN A 210 -0.40 -2.15 20.80
CA ASN A 210 -0.50 -3.60 21.03
C ASN A 210 -1.92 -4.17 20.76
N GLN A 211 -2.57 -3.67 19.71
CA GLN A 211 -3.93 -4.05 19.31
C GLN A 211 -3.94 -4.91 18.03
N THR A 212 -3.13 -5.97 17.99
CA THR A 212 -2.95 -6.78 16.77
C THR A 212 -4.22 -7.50 16.30
N ARG A 213 -5.12 -7.91 17.21
CA ARG A 213 -6.41 -8.51 16.83
C ARG A 213 -7.35 -7.51 16.18
N LEU A 214 -7.42 -6.29 16.74
CA LEU A 214 -8.30 -5.25 16.24
C LEU A 214 -7.86 -4.77 14.86
N LEU A 215 -6.54 -4.73 14.60
CA LEU A 215 -5.99 -4.51 13.27
C LEU A 215 -6.56 -5.50 12.24
N CYS A 216 -6.50 -6.80 12.55
CA CYS A 216 -7.00 -7.81 11.63
C CYS A 216 -8.51 -7.71 11.40
N TYR A 217 -9.30 -7.51 12.46
CA TYR A 217 -10.74 -7.29 12.29
C TYR A 217 -11.04 -6.08 11.40
N LEU A 218 -10.32 -4.98 11.60
CA LEU A 218 -10.49 -3.78 10.79
C LEU A 218 -10.17 -4.04 9.32
N ILE A 219 -9.04 -4.68 9.02
CA ILE A 219 -8.64 -5.02 7.64
C ILE A 219 -9.68 -5.94 6.98
N ILE A 220 -10.17 -6.95 7.70
CA ILE A 220 -11.18 -7.88 7.20
C ILE A 220 -12.49 -7.14 6.91
N THR A 221 -12.98 -6.31 7.84
CA THR A 221 -14.22 -5.55 7.66
C THR A 221 -14.11 -4.59 6.48
N LEU A 222 -13.00 -3.86 6.35
CA LEU A 222 -12.74 -3.02 5.19
C LEU A 222 -12.66 -3.84 3.89
N GLY A 223 -12.01 -5.01 3.95
CA GLY A 223 -11.86 -5.93 2.82
C GLY A 223 -13.19 -6.46 2.29
N ILE A 224 -14.10 -6.87 3.20
CA ILE A 224 -15.44 -7.31 2.85
C ILE A 224 -16.26 -6.16 2.25
N PHE A 225 -16.17 -4.97 2.84
CA PHE A 225 -16.85 -3.80 2.29
C PHE A 225 -16.40 -3.52 0.85
N TYR A 226 -15.08 -3.58 0.61
CA TYR A 226 -14.52 -3.25 -0.70
C TYR A 226 -14.76 -4.32 -1.77
N SER A 227 -14.75 -5.61 -1.40
CA SER A 227 -15.05 -6.69 -2.34
C SER A 227 -16.48 -6.62 -2.88
N ILE A 228 -17.42 -6.10 -2.09
CA ILE A 228 -18.79 -5.83 -2.52
C ILE A 228 -18.88 -4.50 -3.27
N TYR A 229 -18.26 -3.44 -2.76
CA TYR A 229 -18.38 -2.09 -3.31
C TYR A 229 -17.69 -1.93 -4.69
N TRP A 230 -16.47 -2.45 -4.84
CA TRP A 230 -15.62 -2.20 -6.01
C TRP A 230 -16.21 -2.71 -7.33
N PRO A 231 -16.67 -3.98 -7.46
CA PRO A 231 -17.24 -4.49 -8.70
C PRO A 231 -18.48 -3.69 -9.13
N VAL A 232 -19.31 -3.33 -8.15
CA VAL A 232 -20.56 -2.64 -8.42
C VAL A 232 -20.31 -1.19 -8.82
N SER A 233 -19.34 -0.50 -8.20
CA SER A 233 -18.95 0.85 -8.61
C SER A 233 -18.37 0.90 -10.05
N LYS A 234 -17.58 -0.11 -10.45
CA LYS A 234 -16.79 -0.05 -11.70
C LYS A 234 -17.43 -0.71 -12.91
N TYR A 235 -18.27 -1.73 -12.73
CA TYR A 235 -18.95 -2.42 -13.84
C TYR A 235 -20.37 -1.91 -14.11
N HIS A 236 -20.92 -1.05 -13.24
CA HIS A 236 -22.23 -0.48 -13.49
C HIS A 236 -22.23 0.49 -14.69
N GLY A 237 -22.80 0.04 -15.81
CA GLY A 237 -22.94 0.81 -17.04
C GLY A 237 -21.77 0.68 -18.04
N ARG A 238 -20.84 -0.25 -17.83
CA ARG A 238 -19.94 -0.75 -18.89
C ARG A 238 -20.62 -1.96 -19.55
N LYS A 239 -20.60 -2.03 -20.88
CA LYS A 239 -21.16 -3.21 -21.58
C LYS A 239 -20.33 -4.44 -21.21
N PRO A 240 -20.95 -5.62 -21.02
CA PRO A 240 -20.18 -6.87 -21.03
C PRO A 240 -19.49 -6.98 -22.41
N VAL A 241 -18.20 -7.28 -22.38
CA VAL A 241 -17.43 -7.62 -23.60
C VAL A 241 -17.85 -9.01 -24.06
#